data_AF-A0A5N4BZB6-F1
#
_entry.id   AF-A0A5N4BZB6-F1
#
_cell.length_a   1.000
_cell.length_b   1.000
_cell.length_c   1.000
_cell.angle_alpha   90.00
_cell.angle_beta   90.00
_cell.angle_gamma   90.00
#
_symmetry.space_group_name_H-M   'P 1'
#
loop_
_entity.id
_entity.type
_entity.pdbx_description
1 polymer ?
#
loop_
_entity_poly.entity_id
_entity_poly.type
_entity_poly.pdbx_seq_one_letter_code
_entity_poly.pdbx_strand_id
1 'polypeptide(L)'
;MCSPQESGMNAVGARMVTRSRSRGPGAGLRRGGEEGAPLRSVEAAAEGRKSHSSVKRQRKTQRLNVAYEASEGETGEGAEHLQAPGWEPRDWQQQLENIRTMRSGKDAPVDQLGAEHCYDLSAPPKVRRYQVLLSLMLSSQTKDQVTAGAMQRLRARGLTVDSILQTDDSTLGTLIYPVGFWRNKVKYIKQTSAILQQRYGGDIPASVAELVALPGVGPKMAHLAMAVAWGTVSGIAVDTHVHRIANRLKWTKKATKSPEATRTALEEWLPRELWSEINGLLVGFGQQTCLPVHPRCQACLNRALCPAARGL
;
A
#
# COMPACT_ATOMS: atom_id res chain seq x y z
N MET A 1 -26.56 53.02 25.83
CA MET A 1 -28.02 53.14 25.60
C MET A 1 -28.47 51.92 24.82
N CYS A 2 -29.41 51.17 25.42
CA CYS A 2 -30.19 50.02 24.92
C CYS A 2 -29.49 48.78 24.32
N SER A 3 -29.32 47.76 25.18
CA SER A 3 -29.66 46.35 24.90
C SER A 3 -31.20 46.15 25.03
N PRO A 4 -31.75 44.91 24.97
CA PRO A 4 -31.87 44.00 23.83
C PRO A 4 -33.34 43.53 23.64
N GLN A 5 -33.64 42.72 22.61
CA GLN A 5 -34.88 41.92 22.56
C GLN A 5 -34.57 40.44 22.31
N GLU A 6 -35.00 39.63 23.28
CA GLU A 6 -35.13 38.18 23.26
C GLU A 6 -36.47 37.75 22.61
N SER A 7 -36.47 36.59 21.96
CA SER A 7 -37.58 35.62 21.87
C SER A 7 -37.14 34.50 20.92
N GLY A 8 -37.27 33.20 21.14
CA GLY A 8 -37.81 32.39 22.24
C GLY A 8 -37.56 30.91 21.90
N MET A 9 -37.49 30.08 22.94
CA MET A 9 -37.26 28.64 22.89
C MET A 9 -38.29 27.87 22.04
N ASN A 10 -37.85 26.77 21.42
CA ASN A 10 -38.60 25.51 21.48
C ASN A 10 -37.65 24.30 21.43
N ALA A 11 -37.49 23.68 22.60
CA ALA A 11 -36.92 22.35 22.77
C ALA A 11 -38.06 21.33 22.71
N VAL A 12 -37.92 20.30 21.89
CA VAL A 12 -38.75 19.09 21.98
C VAL A 12 -37.81 17.91 22.22
N GLY A 13 -37.82 17.43 23.46
CA GLY A 13 -37.22 16.16 23.83
C GLY A 13 -38.18 14.99 23.59
N ALA A 14 -37.62 13.83 23.24
CA ALA A 14 -38.31 12.55 23.39
C ALA A 14 -37.32 11.40 23.67
N ARG A 15 -37.16 11.13 24.97
CA ARG A 15 -37.09 9.84 25.67
C ARG A 15 -36.30 8.66 25.07
N MET A 16 -35.19 8.41 25.75
CA MET A 16 -34.63 7.14 26.21
C MET A 16 -35.66 6.00 26.40
N VAL A 17 -35.37 4.81 25.84
CA VAL A 17 -35.95 3.54 26.27
C VAL A 17 -34.81 2.55 26.50
N THR A 18 -34.35 2.48 27.75
CA THR A 18 -33.56 1.36 28.28
C THR A 18 -34.53 0.30 28.78
N ARG A 19 -34.40 -0.94 28.30
CA ARG A 19 -35.16 -2.09 28.85
C ARG A 19 -34.20 -3.05 29.55
N SER A 20 -34.01 -2.80 30.84
CA SER A 20 -33.51 -3.77 31.81
C SER A 20 -34.68 -4.64 32.30
N ARG A 21 -34.46 -5.94 32.39
CA ARG A 21 -35.27 -6.84 33.23
C ARG A 21 -34.35 -7.85 33.91
N SER A 22 -34.23 -7.69 35.22
CA SER A 22 -33.74 -8.68 36.18
C SER A 22 -34.94 -9.43 36.78
N ARG A 23 -34.74 -10.73 37.07
CA ARG A 23 -35.25 -11.49 38.23
C ARG A 23 -34.87 -12.98 38.06
N GLY A 24 -34.06 -13.51 38.99
CA GLY A 24 -33.96 -14.96 39.28
C GLY A 24 -35.12 -15.41 40.22
N PRO A 25 -35.00 -16.44 41.07
CA PRO A 25 -33.93 -17.45 41.25
C PRO A 25 -34.46 -18.92 41.29
N GLY A 26 -33.57 -19.91 41.44
CA GLY A 26 -33.97 -21.30 41.73
C GLY A 26 -32.78 -22.23 42.00
N ALA A 27 -32.60 -22.61 43.26
CA ALA A 27 -31.52 -23.42 43.80
C ALA A 27 -31.76 -24.94 43.67
N GLY A 28 -30.69 -25.73 43.74
CA GLY A 28 -30.78 -27.19 43.85
C GLY A 28 -29.41 -27.90 43.93
N LEU A 29 -28.77 -27.88 45.09
CA LEU A 29 -27.69 -28.79 45.47
C LEU A 29 -28.24 -30.19 45.82
N ARG A 30 -27.46 -31.25 45.53
CA ARG A 30 -27.14 -32.47 46.35
C ARG A 30 -26.30 -33.42 45.46
N ARG A 31 -25.02 -33.74 45.73
CA ARG A 31 -24.31 -34.53 46.77
C ARG A 31 -24.41 -36.08 46.65
N GLY A 32 -23.24 -36.73 46.78
CA GLY A 32 -22.99 -38.16 47.07
C GLY A 32 -22.35 -38.89 45.87
N GLY A 33 -21.09 -39.34 45.87
CA GLY A 33 -20.44 -40.36 46.74
C GLY A 33 -20.69 -41.75 46.12
N GLU A 34 -19.79 -42.70 45.89
CA GLU A 34 -18.51 -43.18 46.49
C GLU A 34 -17.81 -44.05 45.41
N GLU A 35 -16.48 -43.98 45.25
CA GLU A 35 -15.45 -44.96 45.67
C GLU A 35 -15.56 -46.41 45.12
N GLY A 36 -14.43 -46.92 44.60
CA GLY A 36 -14.24 -48.32 44.22
C GLY A 36 -13.05 -48.55 43.27
N ALA A 37 -11.85 -48.69 43.82
CA ALA A 37 -10.62 -49.13 43.14
C ALA A 37 -10.59 -50.69 42.97
N PRO A 38 -9.47 -51.32 42.59
CA PRO A 38 -8.76 -51.34 41.32
C PRO A 38 -8.62 -52.79 40.78
N LEU A 39 -7.97 -53.01 39.61
CA LEU A 39 -6.89 -54.02 39.40
C LEU A 39 -6.72 -54.46 37.94
N ARG A 40 -5.44 -54.73 37.63
CA ARG A 40 -4.85 -55.68 36.66
C ARG A 40 -4.38 -55.19 35.29
N SER A 41 -3.08 -54.91 35.31
CA SER A 41 -2.05 -55.19 34.32
C SER A 41 -2.29 -56.39 33.39
N VAL A 42 -2.04 -56.18 32.10
CA VAL A 42 -1.47 -57.19 31.19
C VAL A 42 -0.53 -56.48 30.21
N GLU A 43 0.73 -56.90 30.19
CA GLU A 43 1.72 -56.55 29.16
C GLU A 43 1.38 -57.24 27.83
N ALA A 44 1.61 -56.56 26.70
CA ALA A 44 1.80 -57.21 25.41
C ALA A 44 2.65 -56.35 24.46
N ALA A 45 3.85 -56.89 24.18
CA ALA A 45 4.58 -56.90 22.92
C ALA A 45 4.75 -55.60 22.11
N ALA A 46 5.99 -55.09 22.14
CA ALA A 46 6.53 -54.14 21.18
C ALA A 46 6.94 -54.85 19.88
N GLU A 47 6.41 -54.37 18.75
CA GLU A 47 6.99 -54.60 17.42
C GLU A 47 6.98 -53.30 16.60
N GLY A 48 8.07 -53.12 15.86
CA GLY A 48 8.56 -51.84 15.39
C GLY A 48 7.72 -51.16 14.31
N ARG A 49 7.72 -49.82 14.35
CA ARG A 49 7.43 -48.99 13.18
C ARG A 49 8.53 -47.95 12.97
N LYS A 50 9.08 -48.02 11.76
CA LYS A 50 10.17 -47.22 11.20
C LYS A 50 9.82 -45.73 11.24
N SER A 51 10.77 -44.93 11.71
CA SER A 51 10.76 -43.48 11.69
C SER A 51 10.95 -42.96 10.27
N HIS A 52 9.93 -42.30 9.71
CA HIS A 52 10.11 -41.49 8.50
C HIS A 52 10.64 -40.10 8.89
N SER A 53 11.93 -39.90 8.64
CA SER A 53 12.62 -38.62 8.65
C SER A 53 12.00 -37.67 7.62
N SER A 54 11.35 -36.61 8.08
CA SER A 54 10.84 -35.52 7.25
C SER A 54 11.98 -34.54 6.91
N VAL A 55 12.49 -34.67 5.68
CA VAL A 55 13.51 -33.80 5.08
C VAL A 55 13.03 -32.35 5.03
N LYS A 56 13.69 -31.46 5.78
CA LYS A 56 13.46 -30.00 5.75
C LYS A 56 13.95 -29.42 4.42
N ARG A 57 13.03 -29.05 3.54
CA ARG A 57 13.32 -28.39 2.25
C ARG A 57 13.62 -26.90 2.50
N GLN A 58 14.90 -26.53 2.55
CA GLN A 58 15.36 -25.14 2.61
C GLN A 58 14.86 -24.35 1.38
N ARG A 59 13.99 -23.36 1.58
CA ARG A 59 13.60 -22.40 0.55
C ARG A 59 14.74 -21.39 0.38
N LYS A 60 15.52 -21.55 -0.68
CA LYS A 60 16.56 -20.62 -1.13
C LYS A 60 15.89 -19.35 -1.67
N THR A 61 15.91 -18.25 -0.92
CA THR A 61 15.44 -16.94 -1.39
C THR A 61 16.48 -16.39 -2.36
N GLN A 62 16.19 -16.42 -3.66
CA GLN A 62 17.04 -15.76 -4.66
C GLN A 62 16.90 -14.25 -4.50
N ARG A 63 17.97 -13.59 -4.02
CA ARG A 63 18.14 -12.14 -4.16
C ARG A 63 18.50 -11.87 -5.61
N LEU A 64 17.60 -11.22 -6.35
CA LEU A 64 17.91 -10.63 -7.65
C LEU A 64 18.67 -9.33 -7.38
N ASN A 65 19.95 -9.29 -7.75
CA ASN A 65 20.71 -8.05 -7.75
C ASN A 65 20.28 -7.24 -8.97
N VAL A 66 19.51 -6.18 -8.74
CA VAL A 66 19.24 -5.15 -9.75
C VAL A 66 20.24 -4.04 -9.46
N ALA A 67 21.23 -3.88 -10.34
CA ALA A 67 22.13 -2.74 -10.29
C ALA A 67 21.34 -1.51 -10.73
N TYR A 68 21.25 -0.51 -9.85
CA TYR A 68 20.86 0.83 -10.23
C TYR A 68 22.16 1.58 -10.52
N GLU A 69 22.33 2.03 -11.75
CA GLU A 69 23.45 2.91 -12.11
C GLU A 69 23.28 4.22 -11.33
N ALA A 70 24.31 4.57 -10.56
CA ALA A 70 24.39 5.86 -9.90
C ALA A 70 24.67 6.91 -10.98
N SER A 71 23.78 7.90 -11.13
CA SER A 71 24.06 9.06 -11.97
C SER A 71 25.07 9.96 -11.25
N GLU A 72 26.34 9.86 -11.62
CA GLU A 72 27.34 10.87 -11.28
C GLU A 72 26.99 12.16 -12.03
N GLY A 73 27.01 13.27 -11.31
CA GLY A 73 26.73 14.58 -11.89
C GLY A 73 27.93 15.07 -12.68
N GLU A 74 27.72 15.39 -13.95
CA GLU A 74 28.60 16.28 -14.71
C GLU A 74 27.77 17.30 -15.51
N THR A 75 28.22 18.54 -15.40
CA THR A 75 27.82 19.74 -16.12
C THR A 75 28.20 19.66 -17.60
N GLY A 76 27.32 20.10 -18.51
CA GLY A 76 27.71 20.37 -19.89
C GLY A 76 26.53 20.44 -20.85
N GLU A 77 26.39 21.57 -21.54
CA GLU A 77 25.34 21.87 -22.51
C GLU A 77 25.30 20.88 -23.68
N GLY A 78 24.10 20.40 -23.98
CA GLY A 78 23.80 19.64 -25.19
C GLY A 78 22.32 19.34 -25.21
N ALA A 79 21.57 19.98 -26.12
CA ALA A 79 20.19 19.61 -26.39
C ALA A 79 20.18 18.16 -26.87
N GLU A 80 19.85 17.23 -25.98
CA GLU A 80 19.67 15.82 -26.32
C GLU A 80 18.55 15.73 -27.36
N HIS A 81 18.96 15.35 -28.56
CA HIS A 81 18.07 14.98 -29.64
C HIS A 81 17.30 13.74 -29.16
N LEU A 82 16.08 13.95 -28.65
CA LEU A 82 15.17 12.88 -28.24
C LEU A 82 14.99 11.92 -29.42
N GLN A 83 15.72 10.80 -29.40
CA GLN A 83 15.58 9.77 -30.42
C GLN A 83 14.15 9.25 -30.36
N ALA A 84 13.47 9.25 -31.51
CA ALA A 84 12.13 8.70 -31.59
C ALA A 84 12.13 7.25 -31.09
N PRO A 85 11.18 6.86 -30.23
CA PRO A 85 11.17 5.52 -29.67
C PRO A 85 11.09 4.50 -30.80
N GLY A 86 11.96 3.47 -30.75
CA GLY A 86 12.01 2.44 -31.80
C GLY A 86 10.73 1.62 -31.94
N TRP A 87 9.77 1.78 -31.03
CA TRP A 87 8.44 1.18 -31.05
C TRP A 87 7.51 1.90 -30.08
N GLU A 88 6.24 2.07 -30.46
CA GLU A 88 5.16 2.49 -29.56
C GLU A 88 3.88 1.65 -29.80
N PRO A 89 2.98 1.52 -28.81
CA PRO A 89 1.73 0.78 -28.99
C PRO A 89 0.77 1.52 -29.92
N ARG A 90 -0.01 0.80 -30.74
CA ARG A 90 -1.05 1.44 -31.55
C ARG A 90 -2.12 2.09 -30.66
N ASP A 91 -2.61 3.25 -31.10
CA ASP A 91 -3.68 4.00 -30.46
C ASP A 91 -3.39 4.45 -29.01
N TRP A 92 -2.13 4.38 -28.54
CA TRP A 92 -1.79 4.64 -27.13
C TRP A 92 -2.18 6.05 -26.67
N GLN A 93 -2.02 7.05 -27.55
CA GLN A 93 -2.36 8.45 -27.27
C GLN A 93 -3.86 8.60 -27.04
N GLN A 94 -4.68 8.07 -27.96
CA GLN A 94 -6.14 8.10 -27.81
C GLN A 94 -6.58 7.27 -26.60
N GLN A 95 -5.92 6.15 -26.32
CA GLN A 95 -6.21 5.34 -25.14
C GLN A 95 -5.94 6.09 -23.84
N LEU A 96 -4.81 6.80 -23.75
CA LEU A 96 -4.47 7.64 -22.62
C LEU A 96 -5.47 8.80 -22.46
N GLU A 97 -5.82 9.47 -23.55
CA GLU A 97 -6.77 10.58 -23.53
C GLU A 97 -8.17 10.15 -23.09
N ASN A 98 -8.64 8.99 -23.55
CA ASN A 98 -9.88 8.39 -23.08
C ASN A 98 -9.84 8.08 -21.57
N ILE A 99 -8.70 7.62 -21.05
CA ILE A 99 -8.53 7.39 -19.61
C ILE A 99 -8.56 8.71 -18.86
N ARG A 100 -7.86 9.74 -19.34
CA ARG A 100 -7.92 11.10 -18.76
C ARG A 100 -9.34 11.64 -18.72
N THR A 101 -10.09 11.48 -19.81
CA THR A 101 -11.50 11.88 -19.89
C THR A 101 -12.34 11.17 -18.82
N MET A 102 -12.24 9.83 -18.72
CA MET A 102 -12.93 9.04 -17.70
C MET A 102 -12.49 9.36 -16.27
N ARG A 103 -11.29 9.95 -16.09
CA ARG A 103 -10.68 10.28 -14.80
C ARG A 103 -10.63 11.77 -14.49
N SER A 104 -11.28 12.60 -15.32
CA SER A 104 -11.31 14.06 -15.19
C SER A 104 -11.87 14.52 -13.83
N GLY A 105 -12.80 13.77 -13.26
CA GLY A 105 -13.41 14.06 -11.96
C GLY A 105 -12.52 13.81 -10.74
N LYS A 106 -11.38 13.10 -10.87
CA LYS A 106 -10.47 12.76 -9.76
C LYS A 106 -11.19 12.29 -8.48
N ASP A 107 -12.13 11.36 -8.66
CA ASP A 107 -13.06 10.87 -7.65
C ASP A 107 -12.77 9.42 -7.20
N ALA A 108 -11.60 8.88 -7.54
CA ALA A 108 -11.18 7.57 -7.05
C ALA A 108 -10.54 7.70 -5.66
N PRO A 109 -10.55 6.62 -4.86
CA PRO A 109 -9.87 6.59 -3.57
C PRO A 109 -8.42 7.09 -3.61
N VAL A 110 -7.64 6.75 -4.66
CA VAL A 110 -6.24 7.18 -4.78
C VAL A 110 -6.07 8.70 -4.85
N ASP A 111 -7.02 9.43 -5.43
CA ASP A 111 -6.89 10.89 -5.63
C ASP A 111 -6.95 11.67 -4.31
N GLN A 112 -7.63 11.13 -3.31
CA GLN A 112 -7.81 11.79 -2.01
C GLN A 112 -7.05 11.09 -0.89
N LEU A 113 -6.93 9.77 -0.97
CA LEU A 113 -6.44 8.90 0.10
C LEU A 113 -5.24 8.07 -0.32
N GLY A 114 -4.73 8.29 -1.53
CA GLY A 114 -3.48 7.70 -2.02
C GLY A 114 -2.33 7.94 -1.06
N ALA A 115 -1.40 7.00 -1.01
CA ALA A 115 -0.26 7.06 -0.11
C ALA A 115 0.59 8.33 -0.32
N GLU A 116 0.67 8.78 -1.58
CA GLU A 116 1.30 10.01 -2.02
C GLU A 116 0.62 11.29 -1.48
N HIS A 117 -0.56 11.20 -0.87
CA HIS A 117 -1.27 12.34 -0.26
C HIS A 117 -1.27 12.28 1.28
N CYS A 118 -0.77 11.20 1.87
CA CYS A 118 -0.90 10.91 3.30
C CYS A 118 0.23 11.52 4.16
N TYR A 119 0.54 12.81 3.99
CA TYR A 119 1.53 13.53 4.79
C TYR A 119 1.04 14.93 5.19
N ASP A 120 1.68 15.51 6.20
CA ASP A 120 1.39 16.87 6.67
C ASP A 120 2.20 17.90 5.87
N LEU A 121 1.49 18.81 5.18
CA LEU A 121 2.08 19.88 4.39
C LEU A 121 2.74 20.96 5.26
N SER A 122 2.29 21.12 6.50
CA SER A 122 2.83 22.10 7.46
C SER A 122 4.06 21.58 8.20
N ALA A 123 4.34 20.28 8.12
CA ALA A 123 5.49 19.68 8.76
C ALA A 123 6.81 20.10 8.08
N PRO A 124 7.94 20.17 8.83
CA PRO A 124 9.25 20.44 8.26
C PRO A 124 9.58 19.46 7.12
N PRO A 125 10.34 19.86 6.08
CA PRO A 125 10.57 19.04 4.89
C PRO A 125 11.04 17.60 5.18
N LYS A 126 11.99 17.44 6.11
CA LYS A 126 12.49 16.14 6.56
C LYS A 126 11.39 15.25 7.17
N VAL A 127 10.54 15.83 8.00
CA VAL A 127 9.40 15.12 8.61
C VAL A 127 8.40 14.73 7.53
N ARG A 128 8.08 15.64 6.60
CA ARG A 128 7.18 15.36 5.47
C ARG A 128 7.67 14.18 4.62
N ARG A 129 8.95 14.16 4.27
CA ARG A 129 9.56 13.06 3.51
C ARG A 129 9.48 11.72 4.24
N TYR A 130 9.75 11.72 5.55
CA TYR A 130 9.58 10.52 6.36
C TYR A 130 8.12 10.02 6.38
N GLN A 131 7.15 10.92 6.49
CA GLN A 131 5.73 10.57 6.43
C GLN A 131 5.34 9.98 5.07
N VAL A 132 5.86 10.51 3.96
CA VAL A 132 5.69 9.94 2.61
C VAL A 132 6.24 8.51 2.55
N LEU A 133 7.43 8.26 3.09
CA LEU A 133 8.00 6.90 3.10
C LEU A 133 7.13 5.93 3.90
N LEU A 134 6.66 6.34 5.09
CA LEU A 134 5.81 5.50 5.93
C LEU A 134 4.45 5.21 5.30
N SER A 135 3.81 6.20 4.66
CA SER A 135 2.54 5.96 3.96
C SER A 135 2.72 4.93 2.84
N LEU A 136 3.82 5.01 2.08
CA LEU A 136 4.15 4.05 1.02
C LEU A 136 4.38 2.65 1.58
N MET A 137 5.14 2.50 2.67
CA MET A 137 5.35 1.22 3.34
C MET A 137 4.02 0.59 3.81
N LEU A 138 3.14 1.40 4.40
CA LEU A 138 1.82 0.97 4.87
C LEU A 138 0.86 0.62 3.72
N SER A 139 0.97 1.28 2.56
CA SER A 139 0.08 1.08 1.41
C SER A 139 0.17 -0.31 0.77
N SER A 140 1.30 -1.01 0.93
CA SER A 140 1.49 -2.33 0.30
C SER A 140 0.38 -3.30 0.70
N GLN A 141 -0.35 -3.82 -0.30
CA GLN A 141 -1.47 -4.76 -0.09
C GLN A 141 -2.50 -4.25 0.93
N THR A 142 -2.74 -2.94 0.97
CA THR A 142 -3.70 -2.29 1.88
C THR A 142 -4.49 -1.25 1.11
N LYS A 143 -5.80 -1.16 1.36
CA LYS A 143 -6.66 -0.16 0.71
C LYS A 143 -6.28 1.26 1.14
N ASP A 144 -6.45 2.23 0.25
CA ASP A 144 -6.11 3.64 0.47
C ASP A 144 -6.76 4.21 1.74
N GLN A 145 -8.05 3.97 1.96
CA GLN A 145 -8.77 4.41 3.16
C GLN A 145 -8.15 3.88 4.46
N VAL A 146 -7.70 2.63 4.46
CA VAL A 146 -7.10 1.98 5.63
C VAL A 146 -5.72 2.57 5.90
N THR A 147 -4.93 2.79 4.84
CA THR A 147 -3.62 3.44 4.91
C THR A 147 -3.75 4.87 5.43
N ALA A 148 -4.67 5.68 4.87
CA ALA A 148 -4.91 7.05 5.28
C ALA A 148 -5.35 7.14 6.75
N GLY A 149 -6.25 6.26 7.19
CA GLY A 149 -6.67 6.19 8.60
C GLY A 149 -5.52 5.83 9.55
N ALA A 150 -4.62 4.93 9.15
CA ALA A 150 -3.41 4.63 9.93
C ALA A 150 -2.45 5.83 10.00
N MET A 151 -2.21 6.48 8.86
CA MET A 151 -1.36 7.68 8.80
C MET A 151 -1.94 8.83 9.63
N GLN A 152 -3.26 9.01 9.66
CA GLN A 152 -3.90 10.00 10.53
C GLN A 152 -3.62 9.72 12.02
N ARG A 153 -3.80 8.48 12.47
CA ARG A 153 -3.54 8.11 13.88
C ARG A 153 -2.07 8.26 14.27
N LEU A 154 -1.15 7.91 13.37
CA LEU A 154 0.28 8.12 13.58
C LEU A 154 0.62 9.61 13.68
N ARG A 155 0.13 10.44 12.75
CA ARG A 155 0.38 11.89 12.75
C ARG A 155 -0.19 12.59 13.98
N ALA A 156 -1.34 12.15 14.47
CA ALA A 156 -1.93 12.67 15.71
C ALA A 156 -1.03 12.47 16.95
N ARG A 157 0.01 11.62 16.86
CA ARG A 157 1.03 11.41 17.91
C ARG A 157 2.39 12.01 17.56
N GLY A 158 2.47 12.87 16.54
CA GLY A 158 3.70 13.47 16.04
C GLY A 158 4.54 12.45 15.28
N LEU A 159 4.31 12.29 13.97
CA LEU A 159 4.98 11.26 13.17
C LEU A 159 6.38 11.70 12.70
N THR A 160 7.40 11.26 13.44
CA THR A 160 8.83 11.52 13.18
C THR A 160 9.63 10.23 13.35
N VAL A 161 10.89 10.20 12.90
CA VAL A 161 11.79 9.06 13.13
C VAL A 161 11.93 8.78 14.63
N ASP A 162 12.20 9.81 15.43
CA ASP A 162 12.40 9.66 16.89
C ASP A 162 11.15 9.15 17.60
N SER A 163 9.97 9.69 17.29
CA SER A 163 8.73 9.25 17.92
C SER A 163 8.39 7.79 17.59
N ILE A 164 8.68 7.34 16.37
CA ILE A 164 8.52 5.94 15.98
C ILE A 164 9.53 5.05 16.69
N LEU A 165 10.78 5.49 16.85
CA LEU A 165 11.79 4.74 17.61
C LEU A 165 11.43 4.60 19.10
N GLN A 166 10.81 5.63 19.68
CA GLN A 166 10.36 5.64 21.08
C GLN A 166 9.04 4.88 21.33
N THR A 167 8.20 4.71 20.30
CA THR A 167 6.91 4.01 20.44
C THR A 167 7.12 2.49 20.49
N ASP A 168 6.64 1.77 21.51
CA ASP A 168 6.76 0.31 21.54
C ASP A 168 5.98 -0.41 20.41
N ASP A 169 6.39 -1.63 20.08
CA ASP A 169 5.84 -2.40 18.97
C ASP A 169 4.33 -2.69 19.10
N SER A 170 3.82 -2.85 20.33
CA SER A 170 2.40 -3.12 20.59
C SER A 170 1.56 -1.87 20.32
N THR A 171 2.01 -0.73 20.82
CA THR A 171 1.39 0.58 20.55
C THR A 171 1.43 0.90 19.06
N LEU A 172 2.58 0.76 18.41
CA LEU A 172 2.72 1.01 16.97
C LEU A 172 1.79 0.08 16.16
N GLY A 173 1.74 -1.20 16.53
CA GLY A 173 0.82 -2.17 15.94
C GLY A 173 -0.64 -1.75 16.03
N THR A 174 -1.06 -1.28 17.20
CA THR A 174 -2.42 -0.75 17.45
C THR A 174 -2.71 0.46 16.58
N LEU A 175 -1.74 1.37 16.44
CA LEU A 175 -1.89 2.58 15.61
C LEU A 175 -2.05 2.25 14.12
N ILE A 176 -1.40 1.21 13.62
CA ILE A 176 -1.47 0.87 12.19
C ILE A 176 -2.51 -0.21 11.86
N TYR A 177 -3.09 -0.90 12.84
CA TYR A 177 -4.20 -1.83 12.58
C TYR A 177 -5.43 -1.10 11.97
N PRO A 178 -6.13 -1.64 10.96
CA PRO A 178 -6.04 -2.98 10.37
C PRO A 178 -5.23 -3.05 9.06
N VAL A 179 -4.14 -2.28 8.92
CA VAL A 179 -3.26 -2.37 7.74
C VAL A 179 -2.85 -3.83 7.47
N GLY A 180 -2.84 -4.24 6.19
CA GLY A 180 -2.48 -5.59 5.80
C GLY A 180 -1.05 -5.93 6.21
N PHE A 181 -0.84 -7.12 6.78
CA PHE A 181 0.48 -7.57 7.28
C PHE A 181 1.10 -6.64 8.34
N TRP A 182 0.29 -5.94 9.14
CA TRP A 182 0.77 -4.93 10.08
C TRP A 182 1.90 -5.39 11.00
N ARG A 183 1.89 -6.65 11.48
CA ARG A 183 2.96 -7.19 12.35
C ARG A 183 4.35 -7.12 11.69
N ASN A 184 4.43 -7.49 10.41
CA ASN A 184 5.67 -7.38 9.65
C ASN A 184 6.02 -5.90 9.37
N LYS A 185 5.01 -5.07 9.12
CA LYS A 185 5.21 -3.64 8.89
C LYS A 185 5.73 -2.89 10.12
N VAL A 186 5.30 -3.24 11.34
CA VAL A 186 5.89 -2.72 12.59
C VAL A 186 7.40 -2.95 12.59
N LYS A 187 7.83 -4.19 12.35
CA LYS A 187 9.25 -4.56 12.26
C LYS A 187 9.99 -3.73 11.20
N TYR A 188 9.46 -3.66 9.99
CA TYR A 188 10.11 -2.92 8.89
C TYR A 188 10.17 -1.42 9.15
N ILE A 189 9.12 -0.81 9.70
CA ILE A 189 9.08 0.60 10.06
C ILE A 189 10.12 0.91 11.13
N LYS A 190 10.22 0.09 12.19
CA LYS A 190 11.23 0.24 13.24
C LYS A 190 12.65 0.13 12.69
N GLN A 191 12.93 -0.92 11.91
CA GLN A 191 14.25 -1.13 11.31
C GLN A 191 14.62 0.00 10.35
N THR A 192 13.69 0.42 9.50
CA THR A 192 13.89 1.55 8.58
C THR A 192 14.20 2.82 9.37
N SER A 193 13.39 3.16 10.36
CA SER A 193 13.59 4.37 11.18
C SER A 193 14.95 4.36 11.90
N ALA A 194 15.40 3.20 12.38
CA ALA A 194 16.72 3.07 13.00
C ALA A 194 17.85 3.31 11.99
N ILE A 195 17.72 2.76 10.77
CA ILE A 195 18.68 3.00 9.68
C ILE A 195 18.72 4.49 9.31
N LEU A 196 17.55 5.14 9.19
CA LEU A 196 17.46 6.57 8.88
C LEU A 196 18.15 7.41 9.95
N GLN A 197 17.90 7.12 11.23
CA GLN A 197 18.53 7.82 12.34
C GLN A 197 20.06 7.67 12.30
N GLN A 198 20.56 6.46 12.06
CA GLN A 198 21.99 6.15 12.14
C GLN A 198 22.79 6.61 10.92
N ARG A 199 22.23 6.52 9.71
CA ARG A 199 22.97 6.70 8.45
C ARG A 199 22.58 7.95 7.67
N TYR A 200 21.36 8.43 7.86
CA TYR A 200 20.78 9.52 7.07
C TYR A 200 20.41 10.73 7.93
N GLY A 201 20.94 10.78 9.16
CA GLY A 201 20.66 11.85 10.13
C GLY A 201 19.18 12.02 10.44
N GLY A 202 18.36 10.96 10.29
CA GLY A 202 16.91 10.96 10.48
C GLY A 202 16.08 11.41 9.26
N ASP A 203 16.67 11.62 8.10
CA ASP A 203 15.95 11.85 6.83
C ASP A 203 15.90 10.57 5.99
N ILE A 204 15.13 10.56 4.90
CA ILE A 204 15.13 9.44 3.94
C ILE A 204 16.28 9.61 2.92
N PRO A 205 16.75 8.54 2.25
CA PRO A 205 17.72 8.67 1.16
C PRO A 205 17.13 9.41 -0.06
N ALA A 206 18.00 10.07 -0.82
CA ALA A 206 17.65 10.81 -2.04
C ALA A 206 17.98 10.05 -3.33
N SER A 207 18.07 8.72 -3.28
CA SER A 207 18.31 7.87 -4.44
C SER A 207 17.41 6.62 -4.40
N VAL A 208 17.03 6.12 -5.59
CA VAL A 208 16.19 4.91 -5.71
C VAL A 208 16.91 3.69 -5.12
N ALA A 209 18.20 3.54 -5.42
CA ALA A 209 19.02 2.41 -4.97
C ALA A 209 19.03 2.29 -3.43
N GLU A 210 19.24 3.41 -2.74
CA GLU A 210 19.28 3.43 -1.27
C GLU A 210 17.89 3.28 -0.65
N LEU A 211 16.85 3.86 -1.26
CA LEU A 211 15.48 3.65 -0.83
C LEU A 211 15.10 2.17 -0.90
N VAL A 212 15.43 1.47 -1.99
CA VAL A 212 15.19 0.02 -2.15
C VAL A 212 16.01 -0.82 -1.16
N ALA A 213 17.15 -0.31 -0.68
CA ALA A 213 17.93 -0.99 0.35
C ALA A 213 17.25 -0.98 1.73
N LEU A 214 16.25 -0.13 1.95
CA LEU A 214 15.50 -0.07 3.21
C LEU A 214 14.57 -1.29 3.37
N PRO A 215 14.43 -1.84 4.60
CA PRO A 215 13.56 -2.98 4.85
C PRO A 215 12.10 -2.73 4.45
N GLY A 216 11.58 -3.58 3.56
CA GLY A 216 10.17 -3.53 3.13
C GLY A 216 9.87 -2.47 2.07
N VAL A 217 10.88 -1.76 1.56
CA VAL A 217 10.74 -0.80 0.46
C VAL A 217 11.08 -1.49 -0.87
N GLY A 218 10.14 -1.50 -1.80
CA GLY A 218 10.34 -2.02 -3.17
C GLY A 218 10.50 -0.89 -4.20
N PRO A 219 10.86 -1.21 -5.46
CA PRO A 219 11.13 -0.20 -6.48
C PRO A 219 9.98 0.78 -6.73
N LYS A 220 8.72 0.30 -6.80
CA LYS A 220 7.53 1.17 -6.89
C LYS A 220 7.49 2.22 -5.79
N MET A 221 7.78 1.82 -4.55
CA MET A 221 7.79 2.75 -3.42
C MET A 221 8.94 3.73 -3.53
N ALA A 222 10.12 3.28 -3.97
CA ALA A 222 11.28 4.15 -4.14
C ALA A 222 11.02 5.21 -5.23
N HIS A 223 10.46 4.85 -6.38
CA HIS A 223 10.09 5.82 -7.43
C HIS A 223 9.03 6.82 -6.97
N LEU A 224 7.99 6.37 -6.25
CA LEU A 224 7.02 7.30 -5.65
C LEU A 224 7.63 8.20 -4.58
N ALA A 225 8.51 7.67 -3.74
CA ALA A 225 9.20 8.47 -2.74
C ALA A 225 10.07 9.54 -3.41
N MET A 226 10.82 9.21 -4.48
CA MET A 226 11.56 10.20 -5.26
C MET A 226 10.66 11.28 -5.84
N ALA A 227 9.55 10.90 -6.47
CA ALA A 227 8.63 11.86 -7.08
C ALA A 227 7.96 12.79 -6.05
N VAL A 228 7.47 12.23 -4.94
CA VAL A 228 6.65 12.97 -3.96
C VAL A 228 7.50 13.67 -2.91
N ALA A 229 8.54 13.01 -2.42
CA ALA A 229 9.37 13.50 -1.31
C ALA A 229 10.49 14.43 -1.79
N TRP A 230 11.02 14.17 -2.99
CA TRP A 230 12.17 14.88 -3.57
C TRP A 230 11.84 15.69 -4.82
N GLY A 231 10.64 15.55 -5.39
CA GLY A 231 10.27 16.25 -6.63
C GLY A 231 10.96 15.70 -7.88
N THR A 232 11.54 14.50 -7.81
CA THR A 232 12.36 13.92 -8.87
C THR A 232 11.68 12.71 -9.49
N VAL A 233 11.37 12.79 -10.78
CA VAL A 233 10.84 11.66 -11.56
C VAL A 233 11.99 10.73 -11.97
N SER A 234 12.23 9.71 -11.15
CA SER A 234 13.31 8.72 -11.36
C SER A 234 12.89 7.50 -12.16
N GLY A 235 11.60 7.33 -12.43
CA GLY A 235 11.04 6.17 -13.14
C GLY A 235 9.53 6.07 -12.96
N ILE A 236 8.90 5.19 -13.73
CA ILE A 236 7.46 4.95 -13.65
C ILE A 236 7.18 4.05 -12.43
N ALA A 237 6.37 4.54 -11.50
CA ALA A 237 5.90 3.72 -10.40
C ALA A 237 4.88 2.69 -10.90
N VAL A 238 5.26 1.42 -11.01
CA VAL A 238 4.37 0.35 -11.47
C VAL A 238 3.89 -0.50 -10.29
N ASP A 239 2.59 -0.54 -10.09
CA ASP A 239 1.92 -1.46 -9.17
C ASP A 239 1.06 -2.49 -9.91
N THR A 240 0.20 -3.20 -9.18
CA THR A 240 -0.68 -4.21 -9.79
C THR A 240 -1.76 -3.62 -10.71
N HIS A 241 -2.12 -2.34 -10.55
CA HIS A 241 -3.05 -1.65 -11.45
C HIS A 241 -2.35 -1.30 -12.75
N VAL A 242 -1.24 -0.58 -12.67
CA VAL A 242 -0.43 -0.18 -13.83
C VAL A 242 -0.01 -1.42 -14.62
N HIS A 243 0.54 -2.43 -13.94
CA HIS A 243 0.94 -3.70 -14.55
C HIS A 243 -0.21 -4.36 -15.32
N ARG A 244 -1.37 -4.54 -14.68
CA ARG A 244 -2.54 -5.19 -15.31
C ARG A 244 -3.06 -4.39 -16.50
N ILE A 245 -3.20 -3.08 -16.35
CA ILE A 245 -3.80 -2.22 -17.37
C ILE A 245 -2.87 -2.10 -18.58
N ALA A 246 -1.57 -1.88 -18.36
CA ALA A 246 -0.59 -1.83 -19.44
C ALA A 246 -0.59 -3.12 -20.27
N ASN A 247 -0.66 -4.30 -19.62
CA ASN A 247 -0.76 -5.57 -20.33
C ASN A 247 -2.10 -5.73 -21.09
N ARG A 248 -3.23 -5.31 -20.50
CA ARG A 248 -4.55 -5.36 -21.17
C ARG A 248 -4.63 -4.45 -22.40
N LEU A 249 -4.03 -3.26 -22.33
CA LEU A 249 -3.95 -2.30 -23.43
C LEU A 249 -2.85 -2.65 -24.46
N LYS A 250 -2.01 -3.66 -24.17
CA LYS A 250 -0.80 -3.99 -24.94
C LYS A 250 0.18 -2.82 -25.07
N TRP A 251 0.34 -2.07 -23.97
CA TRP A 251 1.36 -1.02 -23.82
C TRP A 251 2.79 -1.57 -23.65
N THR A 252 2.96 -2.87 -23.80
CA THR A 252 4.26 -3.55 -23.77
C THR A 252 4.40 -4.42 -25.02
N LYS A 253 5.59 -4.46 -25.64
CA LYS A 253 5.87 -5.26 -26.86
C LYS A 253 5.47 -6.74 -26.68
N LYS A 254 5.73 -7.28 -25.49
CA LYS A 254 5.35 -8.62 -25.05
C LYS A 254 4.66 -8.53 -23.71
N ALA A 255 3.79 -9.48 -23.40
CA ALA A 255 3.17 -9.58 -22.09
C ALA A 255 4.26 -9.75 -21.02
N THR A 256 4.23 -8.87 -20.02
CA THR A 256 5.21 -8.84 -18.93
C THR A 256 4.69 -9.64 -17.75
N LYS A 257 5.58 -10.23 -16.95
CA LYS A 257 5.21 -11.10 -15.80
C LYS A 257 5.39 -10.44 -14.43
N SER A 258 6.03 -9.27 -14.37
CA SER A 258 6.29 -8.54 -13.14
C SER A 258 6.11 -7.04 -13.34
N PRO A 259 5.78 -6.28 -12.27
CA PRO A 259 5.73 -4.82 -12.31
C PRO A 259 7.02 -4.17 -12.81
N GLU A 260 8.19 -4.67 -12.38
CA GLU A 260 9.48 -4.16 -12.85
C GLU A 260 9.69 -4.36 -14.35
N ALA A 261 9.32 -5.53 -14.89
CA ALA A 261 9.40 -5.76 -16.33
C ALA A 261 8.44 -4.83 -17.10
N THR A 262 7.28 -4.51 -16.54
CA THR A 262 6.37 -3.51 -17.14
C THR A 262 6.97 -2.10 -17.07
N ARG A 263 7.62 -1.73 -15.97
CA ARG A 263 8.27 -0.42 -15.82
C ARG A 263 9.28 -0.20 -16.95
N THR A 264 10.25 -1.09 -17.08
CA THR A 264 11.26 -1.02 -18.15
C THR A 264 10.60 -0.97 -19.53
N ALA A 265 9.60 -1.82 -19.78
CA ALA A 265 8.91 -1.85 -21.07
C ALA A 265 8.09 -0.57 -21.38
N LEU A 266 7.61 0.17 -20.38
CA LEU A 266 6.94 1.45 -20.57
C LEU A 266 7.96 2.58 -20.76
N GLU A 267 9.02 2.61 -19.96
CA GLU A 267 10.09 3.62 -20.04
C GLU A 267 10.84 3.59 -21.38
N GLU A 268 10.85 2.45 -22.08
CA GLU A 268 11.42 2.30 -23.43
C GLU A 268 10.76 3.18 -24.52
N TRP A 269 9.53 3.62 -24.32
CA TRP A 269 8.79 4.32 -25.38
C TRP A 269 7.89 5.47 -24.91
N LEU A 270 7.41 5.43 -23.66
CA LEU A 270 6.51 6.45 -23.15
C LEU A 270 7.29 7.77 -22.91
N PRO A 271 6.83 8.91 -23.44
CA PRO A 271 7.47 10.21 -23.19
C PRO A 271 7.66 10.48 -21.70
N ARG A 272 8.85 10.98 -21.34
CA ARG A 272 9.29 11.12 -19.94
C ARG A 272 8.40 12.06 -19.14
N GLU A 273 7.81 13.04 -19.79
CA GLU A 273 6.90 14.04 -19.23
C GLU A 273 5.63 13.38 -18.66
N LEU A 274 5.25 12.21 -19.20
CA LEU A 274 4.06 11.48 -18.78
C LEU A 274 4.30 10.54 -17.59
N TRP A 275 5.56 10.24 -17.24
CA TRP A 275 5.88 9.19 -16.28
C TRP A 275 5.27 9.41 -14.90
N SER A 276 5.22 10.67 -14.46
CA SER A 276 4.64 11.03 -13.15
C SER A 276 3.12 10.85 -13.10
N GLU A 277 2.43 11.01 -14.22
CA GLU A 277 0.96 10.91 -14.32
C GLU A 277 0.48 9.45 -14.31
N ILE A 278 1.24 8.54 -14.90
CA ILE A 278 0.80 7.16 -15.19
C ILE A 278 0.29 6.42 -13.95
N ASN A 279 1.00 6.49 -12.81
CA ASN A 279 0.62 5.69 -11.65
C ASN A 279 -0.75 6.12 -11.11
N GLY A 280 -0.92 7.39 -10.72
CA GLY A 280 -2.17 7.87 -10.16
C GLY A 280 -3.35 7.70 -11.12
N LEU A 281 -3.14 8.00 -12.40
CA LEU A 281 -4.16 7.88 -13.44
C LEU A 281 -4.64 6.43 -13.59
N LEU A 282 -3.72 5.48 -13.76
CA LEU A 282 -4.07 4.07 -13.98
C LEU A 282 -4.53 3.36 -12.71
N VAL A 283 -4.04 3.76 -11.53
CA VAL A 283 -4.55 3.25 -10.25
C VAL A 283 -6.04 3.61 -10.12
N GLY A 284 -6.39 4.89 -10.27
CA GLY A 284 -7.79 5.34 -10.18
C GLY A 284 -8.67 4.70 -11.25
N PHE A 285 -8.18 4.62 -12.50
CA PHE A 285 -8.87 3.90 -13.58
C PHE A 285 -9.09 2.42 -13.26
N GLY A 286 -8.10 1.76 -12.64
CA GLY A 286 -8.19 0.38 -12.22
C GLY A 286 -9.05 0.14 -10.98
N GLN A 287 -9.29 1.17 -10.16
CA GLN A 287 -10.19 1.13 -9.00
C GLN A 287 -11.66 1.27 -9.40
N GLN A 288 -11.96 1.98 -10.50
CA GLN A 288 -13.34 2.30 -10.89
C GLN A 288 -13.82 1.57 -12.15
N THR A 289 -12.95 1.39 -13.14
CA THR A 289 -13.35 0.94 -14.50
C THR A 289 -12.65 -0.35 -14.90
N CYS A 290 -11.31 -0.37 -14.96
CA CYS A 290 -10.54 -1.55 -15.37
C CYS A 290 -10.26 -2.50 -14.20
N LEU A 291 -11.34 -2.96 -13.56
CA LEU A 291 -11.31 -3.82 -12.38
C LEU A 291 -10.55 -5.14 -12.64
N PRO A 292 -9.92 -5.74 -11.62
CA PRO A 292 -9.21 -7.01 -11.77
C PRO A 292 -10.13 -8.13 -12.27
N VAL A 293 -11.37 -8.18 -11.74
CA VAL A 293 -12.42 -9.14 -12.11
C VAL A 293 -13.60 -8.33 -12.66
N HIS A 294 -14.20 -8.79 -13.75
CA HIS A 294 -15.34 -8.14 -14.43
C HIS A 294 -15.13 -6.62 -14.66
N PRO A 295 -14.11 -6.22 -15.44
CA PRO A 295 -13.92 -4.81 -15.80
C PRO A 295 -15.16 -4.25 -16.49
N ARG A 296 -15.45 -2.97 -16.27
CA ARG A 296 -16.63 -2.27 -16.81
C ARG A 296 -16.43 -1.88 -18.28
N CYS A 297 -16.10 -2.85 -19.13
CA CYS A 297 -15.74 -2.63 -20.53
C CYS A 297 -16.85 -1.96 -21.35
N GLN A 298 -18.13 -2.21 -21.04
CA GLN A 298 -19.26 -1.63 -21.78
C GLN A 298 -19.32 -0.10 -21.66
N ALA A 299 -18.96 0.46 -20.50
CA ALA A 299 -18.92 1.90 -20.25
C ALA A 299 -17.52 2.51 -20.47
N CYS A 300 -16.54 1.72 -20.89
CA CYS A 300 -15.17 2.18 -21.07
C CYS A 300 -15.01 2.85 -22.44
N LEU A 301 -14.54 4.09 -22.48
CA LEU A 301 -14.25 4.81 -23.73
C LEU A 301 -13.21 4.10 -24.60
N ASN A 302 -12.37 3.27 -24.00
CA ASN A 302 -11.40 2.43 -24.71
C ASN A 302 -11.97 1.12 -25.26
N ARG A 303 -13.27 0.82 -25.16
CA ARG A 303 -13.83 -0.49 -25.57
C ARG A 303 -13.43 -0.88 -27.00
N ALA A 304 -13.56 0.03 -27.96
CA ALA A 304 -13.24 -0.24 -29.37
C ALA A 304 -11.73 -0.37 -29.63
N LEU A 305 -10.89 0.34 -28.86
CA LEU A 305 -9.44 0.39 -29.02
C LEU A 305 -8.73 -0.71 -28.22
N CYS A 306 -9.32 -1.16 -27.12
CA CYS A 306 -8.69 -2.06 -26.14
C CYS A 306 -8.61 -3.49 -26.69
N PRO A 307 -7.40 -4.06 -26.85
CA PRO A 307 -7.24 -5.42 -27.34
C PRO A 307 -7.90 -6.48 -26.44
N ALA A 308 -7.99 -6.23 -25.13
CA ALA A 308 -8.62 -7.12 -24.16
C ALA A 308 -10.16 -7.03 -24.12
N ALA A 309 -10.76 -6.06 -24.80
CA ALA A 309 -12.22 -5.89 -24.88
C ALA A 309 -12.83 -6.39 -26.20
N ARG A 310 -12.00 -6.78 -27.18
CA ARG A 310 -12.48 -7.30 -28.47
C ARG A 310 -13.18 -8.64 -28.25
N GLY A 311 -14.46 -8.71 -28.63
CA GLY A 311 -15.30 -9.91 -28.49
C GLY A 311 -16.18 -9.95 -27.23
N LEU A 312 -16.25 -8.85 -26.46
CA LEU A 312 -17.17 -8.66 -25.34
C LEU A 312 -18.37 -7.76 -25.69
#